data_AF-A0A662CWV8-F1
#
_entry.id   AF-A0A662CWV8-F1
#
_cell.length_a   1.000
_cell.length_b   1.000
_cell.length_c   1.000
_cell.angle_alpha   90.00
_cell.angle_beta   90.00
_cell.angle_gamma   90.00
#
_symmetry.space_group_name_H-M   'P 1'
#
loop_
_entity.id
_entity.type
_entity.pdbx_description
1 polymer ?
#
loop_
_entity_poly.entity_id
_entity_poly.type
_entity_poly.pdbx_seq_one_letter_code
_entity_poly.pdbx_strand_id
1 'polypeptide(L)'
;AAEASLQSTQISYEVEQTNIELNIRSVVRNLKNLENQIGIQRKTVENAVLAYDINLERYRNGDLTSMDLGLYQNQLSEARMALTNAIIDYKIELLNLKIQTLYDFEKQLPIIPEELTSNEDNNR
;
A
#
# COMPACT_ATOMS: atom_id res chain seq x y z
N ALA A 1 -27.76 -15.61 -38.74
CA ALA A 1 -27.28 -16.25 -37.48
C ALA A 1 -25.76 -16.09 -37.32
N ALA A 2 -24.95 -16.50 -38.30
CA ALA A 2 -23.49 -16.36 -38.23
C ALA A 2 -23.01 -14.88 -38.19
N GLU A 3 -23.59 -13.98 -38.98
CA GLU A 3 -23.27 -12.53 -38.93
C GLU A 3 -23.59 -11.86 -37.60
N ALA A 4 -24.74 -12.19 -37.01
CA ALA A 4 -25.12 -11.69 -35.69
C ALA A 4 -24.19 -12.22 -34.58
N SER A 5 -23.72 -13.48 -34.72
CA SER A 5 -22.72 -14.04 -33.82
C SER A 5 -21.38 -13.34 -33.97
N LEU A 6 -20.94 -13.04 -35.21
CA LEU A 6 -19.70 -12.30 -35.48
C LEU A 6 -19.74 -10.88 -34.92
N GLN A 7 -20.84 -10.15 -35.14
CA GLN A 7 -21.04 -8.82 -34.55
C GLN A 7 -21.03 -8.87 -33.02
N SER A 8 -21.68 -9.87 -32.42
CA SER A 8 -21.67 -10.06 -30.96
C SER A 8 -20.26 -10.33 -30.41
N THR A 9 -19.46 -11.13 -31.12
CA THR A 9 -18.05 -11.37 -30.74
C THR A 9 -17.21 -10.11 -30.87
N GLN A 10 -17.39 -9.32 -31.92
CA GLN A 10 -16.67 -8.06 -32.10
C GLN A 10 -17.01 -7.04 -31.00
N ILE A 11 -18.29 -6.90 -30.67
CA ILE A 11 -18.76 -6.05 -29.57
C ILE A 11 -18.17 -6.51 -28.23
N SER A 12 -18.19 -7.82 -27.97
CA SER A 12 -17.60 -8.39 -26.75
C SER A 12 -16.10 -8.09 -26.65
N TYR A 13 -15.37 -8.15 -27.76
CA TYR A 13 -13.95 -7.81 -27.81
C TYR A 13 -13.69 -6.34 -27.49
N GLU A 14 -14.44 -5.41 -28.08
CA GLU A 14 -14.30 -3.97 -27.82
C GLU A 14 -14.65 -3.60 -26.38
N VAL A 15 -15.67 -4.24 -25.81
CA VAL A 15 -16.05 -4.10 -24.39
C VAL A 15 -14.91 -4.59 -23.49
N GLU A 16 -14.32 -5.74 -23.79
CA GLU A 16 -13.22 -6.29 -23.00
C GLU A 16 -11.98 -5.37 -23.03
N GLN A 17 -11.61 -4.85 -24.20
CA GLN A 17 -10.52 -3.88 -24.32
C GLN A 17 -10.78 -2.62 -23.49
N THR A 18 -12.00 -2.10 -23.56
CA THR A 18 -12.40 -0.92 -22.78
C THR A 18 -12.35 -1.19 -21.29
N ASN A 19 -12.81 -2.37 -20.85
CA ASN A 19 -12.78 -2.78 -19.45
C ASN A 19 -11.35 -2.88 -18.92
N ILE A 20 -10.43 -3.48 -19.68
CA ILE A 20 -9.01 -3.57 -19.30
C ILE A 20 -8.42 -2.16 -19.12
N GLU A 21 -8.67 -1.25 -20.07
CA GLU A 21 -8.16 0.12 -19.98
C GLU A 21 -8.73 0.87 -18.76
N LEU A 22 -10.03 0.73 -18.50
CA LEU A 22 -10.69 1.34 -17.36
C LEU A 22 -10.16 0.80 -16.03
N ASN A 23 -9.94 -0.52 -15.94
CA ASN A 23 -9.38 -1.16 -14.75
C ASN A 23 -7.98 -0.65 -14.45
N ILE A 24 -7.08 -0.62 -15.44
CA ILE A 24 -5.71 -0.11 -15.28
C ILE A 24 -5.73 1.36 -14.84
N ARG A 25 -6.56 2.20 -15.47
CA ARG A 25 -6.71 3.61 -15.07
C ARG A 25 -7.22 3.76 -13.63
N SER A 26 -8.12 2.88 -13.20
CA SER A 26 -8.65 2.87 -11.83
C SER A 26 -7.55 2.52 -10.81
N VAL A 27 -6.78 1.45 -11.06
CA VAL A 27 -5.67 1.03 -10.20
C VAL A 27 -4.59 2.11 -10.10
N VAL A 28 -4.22 2.74 -11.22
CA VAL A 28 -3.23 3.84 -11.21
C VAL A 28 -3.71 5.03 -10.39
N ARG A 29 -5.01 5.36 -10.43
CA ARG A 29 -5.59 6.40 -9.56
C ARG A 29 -5.56 5.99 -8.10
N ASN A 30 -5.87 4.74 -7.80
CA ASN A 30 -5.84 4.22 -6.45
C ASN A 30 -4.42 4.25 -5.85
N LEU A 31 -3.40 3.87 -6.63
CA LEU A 31 -1.99 3.97 -6.23
C LEU A 31 -1.59 5.39 -5.84
N LYS A 32 -2.01 6.40 -6.61
CA LYS A 32 -1.75 7.82 -6.26
C LYS A 32 -2.44 8.22 -4.96
N ASN A 33 -3.64 7.71 -4.69
CA ASN A 33 -4.33 7.97 -3.42
C ASN A 33 -3.57 7.33 -2.24
N LEU A 34 -3.10 6.08 -2.40
CA LEU A 34 -2.30 5.38 -1.40
C LEU A 34 -0.96 6.07 -1.14
N GLU A 35 -0.29 6.60 -2.17
CA GLU A 35 0.93 7.39 -2.02
C GLU A 35 0.69 8.65 -1.17
N ASN A 36 -0.40 9.38 -1.44
CA ASN A 36 -0.81 10.52 -0.62
C ASN A 36 -1.11 10.11 0.82
N GLN A 37 -1.79 8.96 1.02
CA GLN A 37 -2.10 8.43 2.34
C GLN A 37 -0.84 8.07 3.13
N ILE A 38 0.17 7.46 2.49
CA ILE A 38 1.49 7.22 3.11
C ILE A 38 2.12 8.55 3.54
N GLY A 39 2.06 9.57 2.67
CA GLY A 39 2.56 10.92 2.99
C GLY A 39 1.89 11.53 4.23
N ILE A 40 0.57 11.37 4.36
CA ILE A 40 -0.20 11.82 5.52
C ILE A 40 0.24 11.03 6.76
N GLN A 41 0.30 9.70 6.69
CA GLN A 41 0.65 8.87 7.85
C GLN A 41 2.09 9.08 8.31
N ARG A 42 3.01 9.42 7.41
CA ARG A 42 4.37 9.80 7.78
C ARG A 42 4.37 11.05 8.66
N LYS A 43 3.63 12.09 8.27
CA LYS A 43 3.48 13.30 9.08
C LYS A 43 2.77 13.01 10.41
N THR A 44 1.78 12.12 10.43
CA THR A 44 1.12 11.68 11.66
C THR A 44 2.11 11.04 12.63
N VAL A 45 3.02 10.18 12.14
CA VAL A 45 4.09 9.58 12.94
C VAL A 45 5.07 10.65 13.44
N GLU A 46 5.51 11.58 12.58
CA GLU A 46 6.39 12.68 12.98
C GLU A 46 5.78 13.51 14.12
N ASN A 47 4.50 13.87 14.00
CA ASN A 47 3.78 14.59 15.05
C ASN A 47 3.66 13.78 16.35
N ALA A 48 3.39 12.47 16.26
CA ALA A 48 3.29 11.61 17.43
C ALA A 48 4.65 11.43 18.13
N VAL A 49 5.75 11.38 17.38
CA VAL A 49 7.11 11.37 17.94
C VAL A 49 7.39 12.65 18.70
N LEU A 50 7.14 13.81 18.08
CA LEU A 50 7.33 15.12 18.73
C LEU A 50 6.49 15.24 20.01
N ALA A 51 5.23 14.81 19.97
CA ALA A 51 4.35 14.80 21.14
C ALA A 51 4.90 13.90 22.25
N TYR A 52 5.38 12.70 21.91
CA TYR A 52 5.99 11.79 22.87
C TYR A 52 7.25 12.41 23.50
N ASP A 53 8.14 12.99 22.70
CA ASP A 53 9.39 13.59 23.17
C ASP A 53 9.14 14.76 24.12
N ILE A 54 8.21 15.66 23.78
CA ILE A 54 7.82 16.79 24.64
C ILE A 54 7.28 16.28 25.99
N ASN A 55 6.43 15.25 25.97
CA ASN A 55 5.83 14.71 27.20
C ASN A 55 6.82 13.87 28.02
N LEU A 56 7.84 13.27 27.38
CA LEU A 56 8.93 12.59 28.06
C LEU A 56 9.75 13.58 28.91
N GLU A 57 10.05 14.77 28.37
CA GLU A 57 10.73 15.81 29.16
C GLU A 57 9.86 16.29 30.33
N ARG A 58 8.55 16.47 30.12
CA ARG A 58 7.61 16.82 31.23
C ARG A 58 7.56 15.74 32.30
N TYR A 59 7.57 14.47 31.91
CA TYR A 59 7.65 13.35 32.85
C TYR A 59 8.95 13.38 33.67
N ARG A 60 10.10 13.64 33.02
CA ARG A 60 11.39 13.78 33.70
C ARG A 60 11.41 14.94 34.69
N ASN A 61 10.70 16.03 34.37
CA ASN A 61 10.54 17.19 35.25
C ASN A 61 9.52 16.96 36.38
N GLY A 62 8.79 15.84 36.37
CA GLY A 62 7.78 15.49 37.37
C GLY A 62 6.39 16.10 37.13
N ASP A 63 6.19 16.78 35.99
CA ASP A 63 4.92 17.43 35.62
C ASP A 63 3.89 16.46 35.02
N LEU A 64 4.30 15.21 34.72
CA LEU A 64 3.49 14.22 34.04
C LEU A 64 3.58 12.87 34.75
N THR A 65 2.50 12.09 34.76
CA THR A 65 2.51 10.75 35.37
C THR A 65 3.03 9.68 34.40
N SER A 66 3.51 8.55 34.92
CA SER A 66 3.89 7.40 34.08
C SER A 66 2.71 6.87 33.24
N MET A 67 1.48 7.03 33.72
CA MET A 67 0.28 6.60 33.01
C MET A 67 0.02 7.48 31.79
N ASP A 68 0.13 8.79 31.93
CA ASP A 68 -0.01 9.74 30.82
C ASP A 68 1.08 9.53 29.76
N LEU A 69 2.32 9.26 30.18
CA LEU A 69 3.41 8.94 29.25
C LEU A 69 3.12 7.67 28.45
N GLY A 70 2.52 6.66 29.09
CA GLY A 70 2.08 5.43 28.44
C GLY A 70 1.04 5.66 27.34
N LEU A 71 0.13 6.64 27.51
CA LEU A 71 -0.85 7.00 26.48
C LEU A 71 -0.16 7.55 25.23
N TYR A 72 0.81 8.46 25.39
CA TYR A 72 1.56 9.00 24.26
C TYR A 72 2.42 7.93 23.56
N GLN A 73 2.98 6.98 24.32
CA GLN A 73 3.69 5.84 23.76
C GLN A 73 2.77 4.96 22.92
N ASN A 74 1.55 4.68 23.40
CA ASN A 74 0.55 3.92 22.65
C ASN A 74 0.14 4.66 21.37
N GLN A 75 -0.12 5.96 21.44
CA GLN A 75 -0.46 6.79 20.28
C GLN A 75 0.66 6.77 19.22
N LEU A 76 1.93 6.83 19.65
CA LEU A 76 3.07 6.68 18.76
C LEU A 76 3.12 5.30 18.10
N SER A 77 2.85 4.24 18.88
CA SER A 77 2.80 2.86 18.36
C SER A 77 1.71 2.70 17.30
N GLU A 78 0.50 3.18 17.59
CA GLU A 78 -0.63 3.15 16.67
C GLU A 78 -0.35 3.93 15.38
N ALA A 79 0.23 5.12 15.48
CA ALA A 79 0.62 5.92 14.31
C ALA A 79 1.63 5.17 13.42
N ARG A 80 2.62 4.50 14.02
CA ARG A 80 3.60 3.69 13.29
C ARG A 80 2.95 2.49 12.61
N MET A 81 2.06 1.78 13.31
CA MET A 81 1.29 0.68 12.72
C MET A 81 0.46 1.15 11.52
N ALA A 82 -0.19 2.30 11.64
CA ALA A 82 -1.00 2.86 10.56
C ALA A 82 -0.17 3.26 9.34
N LEU A 83 1.05 3.77 9.53
CA LEU A 83 2.00 4.02 8.43
C LEU A 83 2.44 2.71 7.76
N THR A 84 2.76 1.69 8.55
CA THR A 84 3.13 0.37 8.00
C THR A 84 2.00 -0.24 7.17
N ASN A 85 0.77 -0.18 7.66
CA ASN A 85 -0.40 -0.67 6.92
C ASN A 85 -0.58 0.09 5.60
N ALA A 86 -0.46 1.43 5.60
CA ALA A 86 -0.55 2.21 4.37
C ALA A 86 0.52 1.82 3.33
N ILE A 87 1.73 1.46 3.78
CA ILE A 87 2.79 0.95 2.90
C ILE A 87 2.45 -0.46 2.37
N ILE A 88 1.89 -1.33 3.21
CA ILE A 88 1.45 -2.67 2.79
C ILE A 88 0.35 -2.55 1.72
N ASP A 89 -0.65 -1.71 1.93
CA ASP A 89 -1.75 -1.49 0.99
C ASP A 89 -1.23 -1.00 -0.37
N TYR A 90 -0.27 -0.07 -0.37
CA TYR A 90 0.40 0.38 -1.59
C TYR A 90 1.14 -0.75 -2.31
N LYS A 91 1.85 -1.61 -1.58
CA LYS A 91 2.55 -2.76 -2.17
C LYS A 91 1.59 -3.77 -2.78
N ILE A 92 0.47 -4.06 -2.11
CA ILE A 92 -0.57 -4.96 -2.64
C ILE A 92 -1.16 -4.39 -3.93
N GLU A 93 -1.47 -3.09 -3.95
CA GLU A 93 -2.04 -2.46 -5.14
C GLU A 93 -1.04 -2.37 -6.30
N LEU A 94 0.26 -2.23 -6.00
CA LEU A 94 1.30 -2.27 -7.02
C LEU A 94 1.41 -3.66 -7.66
N LEU A 95 1.26 -4.72 -6.87
CA LEU A 95 1.18 -6.09 -7.38
C LEU A 95 -0.09 -6.30 -8.23
N ASN A 96 -1.23 -5.76 -7.80
CA ASN A 96 -2.46 -5.76 -8.59
C ASN A 96 -2.27 -5.09 -9.96
N LEU A 97 -1.56 -3.96 -10.02
CA LEU A 97 -1.23 -3.31 -11.30
C LEU A 97 -0.38 -4.22 -12.21
N LYS A 98 0.65 -4.89 -11.66
CA LYS A 98 1.49 -5.82 -12.44
C LYS A 98 0.68 -6.97 -13.01
N ILE A 99 -0.24 -7.53 -12.23
CA ILE A 99 -1.15 -8.60 -12.66
C ILE A 99 -2.05 -8.11 -13.80
N GLN A 100 -2.70 -6.95 -13.65
CA GLN A 100 -3.62 -6.42 -14.65
C GLN A 100 -2.93 -6.01 -15.95
N THR A 101 -1.67 -5.57 -15.88
CA THR A 101 -0.87 -5.21 -17.06
C THR A 101 -0.19 -6.42 -17.71
N LEU A 102 -0.34 -7.63 -17.14
CA LEU A 102 0.38 -8.83 -17.57
C LEU A 102 1.89 -8.60 -17.67
N TYR A 103 2.43 -7.69 -16.85
CA TYR A 103 3.80 -7.20 -16.94
C TYR A 103 4.82 -8.35 -16.88
N ASP A 104 4.54 -9.35 -16.04
CA ASP A 104 5.42 -10.51 -15.85
C ASP A 104 5.32 -11.53 -17.00
N PHE A 105 4.18 -11.61 -17.70
CA PHE A 105 4.00 -12.44 -18.90
C PHE A 105 4.74 -11.84 -20.10
N GLU A 106 4.68 -10.51 -20.25
CA GLU A 106 5.42 -9.80 -21.30
C GLU A 106 6.94 -9.86 -21.09
N LYS A 107 7.40 -9.86 -19.81
CA LYS A 107 8.83 -9.83 -19.46
C LYS A 107 9.43 -11.17 -19.02
N GLN A 108 8.64 -12.25 -18.98
CA GLN A 108 9.05 -13.58 -18.52
C GLN A 108 9.69 -13.60 -17.11
N LEU A 109 9.18 -12.78 -16.18
CA LEU A 109 9.68 -12.73 -14.81
C LEU A 109 8.83 -13.61 -13.87
N PRO A 110 9.42 -14.24 -12.84
CA PRO A 110 8.66 -15.02 -11.87
C PRO A 110 7.71 -14.13 -11.04
N ILE A 111 6.52 -14.65 -10.74
CA ILE A 111 5.41 -13.96 -10.04
C ILE A 111 5.78 -13.51 -8.62
N ILE A 112 6.81 -14.14 -8.01
CA ILE A 112 7.20 -13.87 -6.64
C ILE A 112 8.32 -12.81 -6.63
N PRO A 113 8.12 -11.64 -5.98
CA PRO A 113 9.18 -10.66 -5.77
C PRO A 113 10.43 -11.31 -5.17
N GLU A 114 11.61 -10.99 -5.70
CA GLU A 114 12.90 -11.50 -5.19
C GLU A 114 13.08 -11.26 -3.68
N GLU A 115 12.51 -10.16 -3.17
CA GLU A 115 12.46 -9.80 -1.74
C GLU A 115 11.83 -10.89 -0.85
N LEU A 116 10.95 -11.73 -1.40
CA LEU A 116 10.33 -12.86 -0.71
C LEU A 116 11.09 -14.18 -0.93
N THR A 117 11.97 -14.27 -1.93
CA THR A 117 12.76 -15.48 -2.22
C THR A 117 14.14 -15.45 -1.55
N SER A 118 14.66 -14.28 -1.19
CA SER A 118 16.02 -14.12 -0.62
C SER A 118 16.15 -14.41 0.89
N ASN A 119 15.18 -15.09 1.52
CA ASN A 119 15.25 -15.47 2.94
C ASN A 119 15.57 -16.96 3.21
N GLU A 120 15.90 -17.76 2.19
CA GLU A 120 16.23 -19.19 2.40
C GLU A 120 17.73 -19.55 2.44
N ASP A 121 18.66 -18.61 2.16
CA ASP A 121 20.09 -18.96 2.03
C ASP A 121 21.01 -18.52 3.19
N ASN A 122 20.47 -18.08 4.34
CA ASN A 122 21.28 -17.73 5.53
C ASN A 122 21.23 -18.77 6.66
N ASN A 123 21.03 -20.05 6.34
CA ASN A 123 21.17 -21.12 7.32
C ASN A 123 21.85 -22.37 6.71
N ARG A 124 23.12 -22.23 6.33
CA ARG A 124 24.09 -23.33 6.20
C ARG A 124 25.45 -22.90 6.72
#